data_AF-B7S671-F1
#
_entry.id   AF-B7S671-F1
#
_cell.length_a   1.000
_cell.length_b   1.000
_cell.length_c   1.000
_cell.angle_alpha   90.00
_cell.angle_beta   90.00
_cell.angle_gamma   90.00
#
_symmetry.space_group_name_H-M   'P 1'
#
loop_
_entity.id
_entity.type
_entity.pdbx_description
1 polymer ?
#
loop_
_entity_poly.entity_id
_entity_poly.type
_entity_poly.pdbx_seq_one_letter_code
_entity_poly.pdbx_strand_id
1 'polypeptide(L)'
;MSYLLYTAFSLAMLGALVNRMHLLSALLCIEGMMLALFMMMTLLITNTGMLSIASTPIMLITLGACEASTGLALLVTTSNTHTNDHIKNLKLLKC
;
A
#
# COMPACT_ATOMS: atom_id res chain seq x y z
N MET A 1 3.15 21.53 -3.93
CA MET A 1 3.14 20.13 -4.42
C MET A 1 3.50 19.14 -3.32
N SER A 2 4.58 19.33 -2.57
CA SER A 2 4.94 18.46 -1.42
C SER A 2 3.83 18.31 -0.37
N TYR A 3 3.17 19.41 0.05
CA TYR A 3 2.07 19.35 1.01
C TYR A 3 0.90 18.46 0.56
N LEU A 4 0.52 18.52 -0.72
CA LEU A 4 -0.54 17.67 -1.27
C LEU A 4 -0.18 16.19 -1.20
N LEU A 5 1.09 15.85 -1.45
CA LEU A 5 1.59 14.48 -1.33
C LEU A 5 1.59 14.00 0.13
N TYR A 6 1.95 14.85 1.10
CA TYR A 6 1.84 14.51 2.52
C TYR A 6 0.39 14.30 2.96
N THR A 7 -0.54 15.14 2.49
CA THR A 7 -1.96 14.95 2.77
C THR A 7 -2.52 13.70 2.10
N ALA A 8 -2.07 13.37 0.89
CA ALA A 8 -2.47 12.14 0.21
C ALA A 8 -1.98 10.89 0.96
N PHE A 9 -0.73 10.89 1.41
CA PHE A 9 -0.16 9.80 2.20
C PHE A 9 -0.91 9.59 3.52
N SER A 10 -1.17 10.67 4.27
CA SER A 10 -1.91 10.60 5.53
C SER A 10 -3.36 10.15 5.34
N LEU A 11 -4.04 10.60 4.28
CA LEU A 11 -5.40 10.17 3.96
C LEU A 11 -5.45 8.69 3.58
N ALA A 12 -4.47 8.20 2.81
CA ALA A 12 -4.36 6.78 2.46
C ALA A 12 -4.06 5.90 3.69
N MET A 13 -3.21 6.38 4.60
CA MET A 13 -2.97 5.74 5.92
C MET A 13 -4.25 5.65 6.75
N LEU A 14 -5.00 6.75 6.85
CA LEU A 14 -6.29 6.77 7.55
C LEU A 14 -7.28 5.79 6.90
N GLY A 15 -7.34 5.75 5.57
CA GLY A 15 -8.17 4.81 4.81
C GLY A 15 -7.84 3.35 5.12
N ALA A 16 -6.55 3.00 5.19
CA ALA A 16 -6.10 1.65 5.53
C ALA A 16 -6.48 1.24 6.97
N LEU A 17 -6.44 2.16 7.94
CA LEU A 17 -6.81 1.89 9.34
C LEU A 17 -8.32 1.73 9.54
N VAL A 18 -9.13 2.47 8.77
CA VAL A 18 -10.59 2.52 8.91
C VAL A 18 -11.30 1.42 8.11
N ASN A 19 -10.75 1.00 6.96
CA ASN A 19 -11.34 -0.05 6.13
C ASN A 19 -11.18 -1.45 6.76
N ARG A 20 -12.10 -1.78 7.66
CA ARG A 20 -12.15 -3.06 8.39
C ARG A 20 -12.95 -4.17 7.68
N MET A 21 -13.61 -3.86 6.57
CA MET A 21 -14.61 -4.76 5.97
C MET A 21 -14.13 -5.47 4.70
N HIS A 22 -13.35 -4.83 3.84
CA HIS A 22 -12.86 -5.45 2.60
C HIS A 22 -11.35 -5.37 2.55
N LEU A 23 -10.69 -6.53 2.47
CA LEU A 23 -9.23 -6.60 2.34
C LEU A 23 -8.74 -5.90 1.06
N LEU A 24 -9.55 -5.93 -0.01
CA LEU A 24 -9.24 -5.27 -1.28
C LEU A 24 -9.10 -3.76 -1.15
N SER A 25 -9.99 -3.10 -0.38
CA SER A 25 -9.90 -1.64 -0.20
C SER A 25 -8.73 -1.24 0.70
N ALA A 26 -8.30 -2.11 1.63
CA ALA A 26 -7.07 -1.92 2.37
C ALA A 26 -5.82 -2.05 1.48
N LEU A 27 -5.78 -3.05 0.58
CA LEU A 27 -4.69 -3.21 -0.39
C LEU A 27 -4.54 -1.98 -1.30
N LEU A 28 -5.66 -1.45 -1.78
CA LEU A 28 -5.68 -0.28 -2.66
C LEU A 28 -5.20 0.99 -1.92
N CYS A 29 -5.51 1.13 -0.62
CA CYS A 29 -4.95 2.20 0.20
C CYS A 29 -3.42 2.06 0.38
N ILE A 30 -2.91 0.83 0.53
CA ILE A 30 -1.45 0.58 0.62
C ILE A 30 -0.75 0.92 -0.71
N GLU A 31 -1.33 0.54 -1.85
CA GLU A 31 -0.81 0.95 -3.17
C GLU A 31 -0.79 2.47 -3.33
N GLY A 32 -1.84 3.17 -2.88
CA GLY A 32 -1.88 4.64 -2.86
C GLY A 32 -0.79 5.27 -2.00
N MET A 33 -0.47 4.68 -0.84
CA MET A 33 0.65 5.12 0.01
C MET A 33 2.00 4.95 -0.69
N MET A 34 2.24 3.83 -1.36
CA MET A 34 3.50 3.56 -2.07
C MET A 34 3.71 4.51 -3.25
N LEU A 35 2.63 4.83 -3.97
CA LEU A 35 2.67 5.80 -5.07
C LEU A 35 2.99 7.22 -4.55
N ALA A 36 2.39 7.63 -3.43
CA ALA A 36 2.71 8.92 -2.80
C ALA A 36 4.19 9.01 -2.37
N LEU A 37 4.73 7.93 -1.79
CA LEU A 37 6.15 7.84 -1.41
C LEU A 37 7.08 7.90 -2.62
N PHE A 38 6.74 7.20 -3.72
CA PHE A 38 7.50 7.27 -4.97
C PHE A 38 7.58 8.70 -5.52
N MET A 39 6.45 9.41 -5.57
CA MET A 39 6.40 10.80 -6.04
C MET A 39 7.20 11.74 -5.13
N MET A 40 7.22 11.50 -3.82
CA MET A 40 8.04 12.27 -2.88
C MET A 40 9.54 12.03 -3.08
N MET A 41 9.95 10.78 -3.24
CA MET A 41 11.37 10.43 -3.45
C MET A 41 11.89 10.94 -4.79
N THR A 42 11.11 10.81 -5.86
CA THR A 42 11.48 11.35 -7.17
C THR A 42 11.60 12.87 -7.14
N LEU A 43 10.68 13.57 -6.47
CA LEU A 43 10.75 15.03 -6.27
C LEU A 43 11.96 15.44 -5.43
N LEU A 44 12.34 14.66 -4.41
CA LEU A 44 13.52 14.92 -3.60
C LEU A 44 14.81 14.80 -4.43
N ILE A 45 14.90 13.75 -5.24
CA ILE A 45 16.06 13.48 -6.11
C ILE A 45 16.22 14.58 -7.16
N THR A 46 15.12 15.04 -7.77
CA THR A 46 15.18 16.11 -8.78
C THR A 46 15.54 17.46 -8.16
N ASN A 47 15.06 17.79 -6.96
CA ASN A 47 15.41 19.04 -6.28
C ASN A 47 16.86 19.07 -5.80
N THR A 48 17.40 17.95 -5.33
CA THR A 48 18.77 17.86 -4.81
C THR A 48 19.82 17.54 -5.88
N GLY A 49 19.38 17.15 -7.08
CA GLY A 49 20.27 16.75 -8.18
C GLY A 49 21.03 15.44 -7.94
N MET A 50 20.63 14.65 -6.94
CA MET A 50 21.34 13.44 -6.51
C MET A 50 21.01 12.22 -7.40
N LEU A 51 21.57 12.18 -8.61
CA LEU A 51 21.35 11.10 -9.58
C LEU A 51 21.84 9.73 -9.11
N SER A 52 22.77 9.65 -8.16
CA SER A 52 23.27 8.38 -7.60
C SER A 52 22.18 7.57 -6.87
N ILE A 53 21.12 8.23 -6.39
CA ILE A 53 20.03 7.63 -5.63
C ILE A 53 18.81 7.35 -6.53
N ALA A 54 18.88 7.65 -7.84
CA ALA A 54 17.77 7.51 -8.79
C ALA A 54 17.21 6.08 -8.92
N SER A 55 17.99 5.05 -8.58
CA SER A 55 17.52 3.65 -8.57
C SER A 55 16.63 3.30 -7.37
N THR A 56 16.72 4.05 -6.27
CA THR A 56 15.97 3.78 -5.03
C THR A 56 14.44 3.86 -5.16
N PRO A 57 13.83 4.86 -5.82
CA PRO A 57 12.38 4.89 -5.99
C PRO A 57 11.87 3.73 -6.87
N ILE A 58 12.69 3.24 -7.81
CA ILE A 58 12.35 2.07 -8.64
C ILE A 58 12.35 0.80 -7.79
N MET A 59 13.37 0.60 -6.96
CA MET A 59 13.41 -0.53 -6.01
C MET A 59 12.23 -0.49 -5.01
N LEU A 60 11.80 0.71 -4.60
CA LEU A 60 10.64 0.86 -3.73
C LEU A 60 9.34 0.39 -4.39
N ILE A 61 9.09 0.75 -5.65
CA ILE A 61 7.90 0.27 -6.38
C ILE A 61 7.94 -1.24 -6.61
N THR A 62 9.11 -1.83 -6.93
CA THR A 62 9.19 -3.27 -7.20
C THR A 62 8.91 -4.11 -5.95
N LEU A 63 9.44 -3.70 -4.79
CA LEU A 63 9.11 -4.32 -3.51
C LEU A 63 7.62 -4.13 -3.18
N GLY A 64 7.09 -2.94 -3.44
CA GLY A 64 5.67 -2.67 -3.27
C GLY A 64 4.74 -3.55 -4.09
N ALA A 65 5.06 -3.76 -5.38
CA ALA A 65 4.31 -4.67 -6.24
C ALA A 65 4.36 -6.12 -5.73
N CYS A 66 5.48 -6.54 -5.12
CA CYS A 66 5.61 -7.86 -4.50
C CYS A 66 4.68 -7.99 -3.28
N GLU A 67 4.66 -7.00 -2.38
CA GLU A 67 3.74 -6.97 -1.24
C GLU A 67 2.27 -6.96 -1.68
N ALA A 68 1.91 -6.20 -2.71
CA ALA A 68 0.56 -6.20 -3.28
C ALA A 68 0.20 -7.58 -3.86
N SER A 69 1.12 -8.24 -4.59
CA SER A 69 0.90 -9.56 -5.17
C SER A 69 0.67 -10.65 -4.11
N THR A 70 1.44 -10.60 -3.02
CA THR A 70 1.27 -11.53 -1.89
C THR A 70 -0.01 -11.24 -1.10
N GLY A 71 -0.37 -9.96 -0.94
CA GLY A 71 -1.65 -9.55 -0.36
C GLY A 71 -2.87 -10.01 -1.18
N LEU A 72 -2.79 -9.95 -2.51
CA LEU A 72 -3.81 -10.47 -3.42
C LEU A 72 -3.91 -12.00 -3.34
N ALA A 73 -2.79 -12.70 -3.30
CA ALA A 73 -2.77 -14.16 -3.14
C ALA A 73 -3.45 -14.57 -1.81
N LEU A 74 -3.18 -13.86 -0.71
CA LEU A 74 -3.87 -14.06 0.56
C LEU A 74 -5.38 -13.81 0.42
N LEU A 75 -5.79 -12.73 -0.23
CA LEU A 75 -7.20 -12.42 -0.48
C LEU A 75 -7.91 -13.59 -1.19
N VAL A 76 -7.31 -14.11 -2.26
CA VAL A 76 -7.84 -15.27 -3.00
C VAL A 76 -7.93 -16.52 -2.12
N THR A 77 -6.94 -16.79 -1.27
CA THR A 77 -7.03 -17.94 -0.35
C THR A 77 -8.12 -17.76 0.71
N THR A 78 -8.32 -16.53 1.21
CA THR A 78 -9.38 -16.24 2.18
C THR A 78 -10.77 -16.29 1.57
N SER A 79 -10.94 -15.86 0.31
CA SER A 79 -12.23 -15.92 -0.39
C SER A 79 -12.63 -17.34 -0.81
N ASN A 80 -11.64 -18.21 -1.07
CA ASN A 80 -11.88 -19.63 -1.34
C ASN A 80 -12.19 -20.45 -0.08
N THR A 81 -11.67 -20.06 1.09
CA THR A 81 -11.91 -20.77 2.37
C THR A 81 -13.11 -20.23 3.14
N HIS A 82 -13.37 -18.93 3.00
CA HIS A 82 -14.53 -18.24 3.52
C HIS A 82 -15.23 -17.55 2.35
N THR A 83 -16.50 -17.85 2.11
CA THR A 83 -17.30 -17.39 0.95
C THR A 83 -17.45 -15.86 0.82
N ASN A 84 -16.72 -15.06 1.61
CA ASN A 84 -16.78 -13.61 1.63
C ASN A 84 -15.43 -12.98 2.06
N ASP A 85 -15.05 -11.88 1.42
CA ASP A 85 -13.78 -11.13 1.60
C ASP A 85 -13.71 -10.32 2.92
N HIS A 86 -14.57 -10.66 3.88
CA HIS A 86 -14.68 -9.95 5.15
C HIS A 86 -13.61 -10.40 6.13
N ILE A 87 -12.79 -9.44 6.57
CA ILE A 87 -11.78 -9.63 7.63
C ILE A 87 -12.40 -10.19 8.93
N LYS A 88 -13.71 -9.96 9.15
CA LYS A 88 -14.47 -10.50 10.30
C LYS A 88 -14.57 -12.04 10.34
N ASN A 89 -14.33 -12.74 9.23
CA ASN A 89 -14.36 -14.20 9.18
C ASN A 89 -13.07 -14.85 9.71
N LEU A 90 -11.97 -14.09 9.83
CA LEU A 90 -10.68 -14.56 10.40
C LEU A 90 -10.70 -14.70 11.94
N LYS A 91 -11.87 -14.96 12.54
CA LYS A 91 -12.03 -15.14 13.99
C LYS A 91 -11.47 -16.47 14.52
N LEU A 92 -11.07 -17.39 13.64
CA LEU A 92 -10.47 -18.68 14.01
C LEU A 92 -9.17 -18.58 14.81
N LEU A 93 -8.44 -17.45 14.72
CA LEU A 93 -7.21 -17.21 15.50
C LEU A 93 -7.43 -16.53 16.87
N LYS A 94 -8.69 -16.26 17.26
CA LYS A 94 -9.00 -15.91 18.64
C LYS A 94 -9.17 -17.20 19.45
N CYS A 95 -8.06 -17.74 19.93
CA CYS A 95 -8.06 -18.55 21.15
C CYS A 95 -7.93 -17.60 22.34
#